data_AF-A0A968TK06-F1
#
_entry.id   AF-A0A968TK06-F1
#
_cell.length_a   1.000
_cell.length_b   1.000
_cell.length_c   1.000
_cell.angle_alpha   90.00
_cell.angle_beta   90.00
_cell.angle_gamma   90.00
#
_symmetry.space_group_name_H-M   'P 1'
#
loop_
_entity.id
_entity.type
_entity.pdbx_description
1 polymer ?
#
loop_
_entity_poly.entity_id
_entity_poly.type
_entity_poly.pdbx_seq_one_letter_code
_entity_poly.pdbx_strand_id
1 'polypeptide(L)'
;MTEEFTKHYGEGNIDGPEYNIEAIDSPQIRQYTRESITQVINEYPNLSGLGVSLGEGMKGWSGEQQVEWVKDVFFKGIHAADRPIRFIYRAALSGTHELHRQTIEESGLDTPEHPIIVELKFNGSHAFSTTSLVSTHGGGTGSAYWADPAPEHHKMAWMMRNEDFYRLRWGEPDFIRSHIQQNGQEYVAGYFIGSENYIPAVDIFSVPDHPQATWDWAFERQWLFYMQWGRLLYNPGLEDAVFANAFNQRFAGNPGEAMTEAYKLASRNTQRIAGFFPFSWDFTLYTEGFMRFGNHLTIKDMLKNRTTDPDFVSIRDYGDGTGEFDAQMTPLDLATRIDADNTRAMELVAAITTDDPTLQSEIEDVKAWCHLGNYFADKLRAATAFNQGKKEEAVAHMEAAVEEWKSLIRVTESRFQPSSLGHMRNARGGMFHWKDYLDEVESEVEWIRQQ
;
A
#
# COMPACT_ATOMS: atom_id res chain seq x y z
N MET A 1 -10.64 -9.47 27.06
CA MET A 1 -9.59 -8.87 27.95
C MET A 1 -9.00 -9.94 28.88
N THR A 2 -7.89 -9.68 29.60
CA THR A 2 -7.37 -10.67 30.56
C THR A 2 -8.31 -10.82 31.76
N GLU A 3 -8.38 -12.01 32.33
CA GLU A 3 -9.22 -12.30 33.51
C GLU A 3 -8.89 -11.38 34.69
N GLU A 4 -7.60 -11.09 34.88
CA GLU A 4 -7.12 -10.18 35.93
C GLU A 4 -7.56 -8.72 35.70
N PHE A 5 -7.62 -8.25 34.45
CA PHE A 5 -8.14 -6.91 34.15
C PHE A 5 -9.63 -6.82 34.49
N THR A 6 -10.43 -7.77 34.01
CA THR A 6 -11.88 -7.79 34.26
C THR A 6 -12.19 -7.88 35.75
N LYS A 7 -11.43 -8.69 36.49
CA LYS A 7 -11.57 -8.87 37.94
C LYS A 7 -11.22 -7.63 38.74
N HIS A 8 -10.25 -6.83 38.28
CA HIS A 8 -9.79 -5.65 39.01
C HIS A 8 -10.50 -4.35 38.59
N TYR A 9 -10.93 -4.24 37.34
CA TYR A 9 -11.41 -2.99 36.74
C TYR A 9 -12.86 -3.02 36.23
N GLY A 10 -13.55 -4.17 36.30
CA GLY A 10 -14.98 -4.33 35.97
C GLY A 10 -15.26 -4.79 34.53
N GLU A 11 -16.55 -4.96 34.20
CA GLU A 11 -17.03 -5.37 32.86
C GLU A 11 -16.88 -4.23 31.84
N GLY A 12 -15.67 -4.06 31.31
CA GLY A 12 -15.49 -3.39 30.01
C GLY A 12 -15.78 -4.39 28.91
N ASN A 13 -16.96 -4.31 28.29
CA ASN A 13 -17.35 -5.20 27.19
C ASN A 13 -16.47 -4.92 25.95
N ILE A 14 -15.37 -5.67 25.81
CA ILE A 14 -14.59 -5.73 24.57
C ILE A 14 -14.27 -7.20 24.22
N ASP A 15 -15.23 -8.10 24.47
CA ASP A 15 -15.21 -9.42 23.86
C ASP A 15 -16.04 -9.34 22.56
N GLY A 16 -15.40 -8.88 21.49
CA GLY A 16 -15.98 -8.79 20.16
C GLY A 16 -14.94 -8.41 19.11
N PRO A 17 -15.08 -8.83 17.85
CA PRO A 17 -14.15 -8.52 16.76
C PRO A 17 -14.23 -7.06 16.28
N GLU A 18 -14.93 -6.18 17.01
CA GLU A 18 -15.19 -4.80 16.63
C GLU A 18 -14.02 -3.91 17.05
N TYR A 19 -13.33 -3.33 16.08
CA TYR A 19 -12.14 -2.48 16.28
C TYR A 19 -12.49 -0.98 16.31
N ASN A 20 -13.71 -0.57 15.92
CA ASN A 20 -14.22 0.81 15.95
C ASN A 20 -15.31 1.01 17.02
N ILE A 21 -14.92 0.87 18.29
CA ILE A 21 -15.84 1.00 19.43
C ILE A 21 -15.84 2.40 20.03
N GLU A 22 -16.94 2.76 20.69
CA GLU A 22 -17.02 3.98 21.50
C GLU A 22 -15.93 3.98 22.57
N ALA A 23 -15.34 5.15 22.77
CA ALA A 23 -14.24 5.29 23.71
C ALA A 23 -14.66 4.98 25.15
N ILE A 24 -13.84 4.20 25.86
CA ILE A 24 -14.06 3.88 27.27
C ILE A 24 -13.03 4.64 28.10
N ASP A 25 -13.50 5.63 28.87
CA ASP A 25 -12.66 6.45 29.73
C ASP A 25 -13.07 6.33 31.19
N SER A 26 -12.14 5.93 32.05
CA SER A 26 -12.31 5.98 33.49
C SER A 26 -10.97 6.22 34.20
N PRO A 27 -10.97 6.78 35.42
CA PRO A 27 -9.75 6.93 36.21
C PRO A 27 -8.96 5.61 36.34
N GLN A 28 -9.68 4.50 36.46
CA GLN A 28 -9.13 3.15 36.56
C GLN A 28 -8.40 2.71 35.28
N ILE A 29 -9.02 2.89 34.10
CA ILE A 29 -8.41 2.50 32.82
C ILE A 29 -7.20 3.39 32.54
N ARG A 30 -7.27 4.70 32.84
CA ARG A 30 -6.14 5.63 32.73
C ARG A 30 -4.98 5.20 33.63
N GLN A 31 -5.26 4.88 34.89
CA GLN A 31 -4.25 4.41 35.84
C GLN A 31 -3.61 3.11 35.36
N TYR A 32 -4.43 2.10 35.05
CA TYR A 32 -3.94 0.80 34.56
C TYR A 32 -3.02 0.95 33.36
N THR A 33 -3.46 1.72 32.36
CA THR A 33 -2.71 1.88 31.11
C THR A 33 -1.40 2.63 31.36
N ARG A 34 -1.43 3.68 32.21
CA ARG A 34 -0.22 4.42 32.60
C ARG A 34 0.79 3.53 33.32
N GLU A 35 0.35 2.76 34.31
CA GLU A 35 1.20 1.84 35.07
C GLU A 35 1.75 0.73 34.18
N SER A 36 0.94 0.22 33.23
CA SER A 36 1.39 -0.77 32.24
C SER A 36 2.51 -0.21 31.35
N ILE A 37 2.39 1.05 30.90
CA ILE A 37 3.44 1.72 30.12
C ILE A 37 4.72 1.83 30.94
N THR A 38 4.65 2.33 32.17
CA THR A 38 5.82 2.43 33.06
C THR A 38 6.48 1.07 33.28
N GLN A 39 5.67 0.05 33.60
CA GLN A 39 6.18 -1.30 33.86
C GLN A 39 6.84 -1.91 32.63
N VAL A 40 6.25 -1.80 31.43
CA VAL A 40 6.84 -2.33 30.18
C VAL A 40 8.20 -1.70 29.90
N ILE A 41 8.36 -0.38 30.12
CA ILE A 41 9.64 0.30 29.90
C ILE A 41 10.72 -0.22 30.86
N ASN A 42 10.36 -0.44 32.13
CA ASN A 42 11.27 -0.90 33.18
C ASN A 42 11.60 -2.39 33.09
N GLU A 43 10.63 -3.23 32.73
CA GLU A 43 10.78 -4.68 32.64
C GLU A 43 11.68 -5.10 31.47
N TYR A 44 11.60 -4.38 30.35
CA TYR A 44 12.33 -4.70 29.12
C TYR A 44 13.45 -3.68 28.85
N PRO A 45 14.66 -3.86 29.42
CA PRO A 45 15.77 -2.91 29.24
C PRO A 45 16.22 -2.78 27.78
N ASN A 46 15.98 -3.81 26.95
CA ASN A 46 16.32 -3.81 25.52
C ASN A 46 15.21 -3.24 24.62
N LEU A 47 14.06 -2.81 25.18
CA LEU A 47 12.99 -2.19 24.41
C LEU A 47 13.47 -0.83 23.88
N SER A 48 13.62 -0.73 22.56
CA SER A 48 14.27 0.44 21.93
C SER A 48 13.34 1.65 21.77
N GLY A 49 12.03 1.43 21.79
CA GLY A 49 11.04 2.47 21.58
C GLY A 49 9.64 2.01 21.97
N LEU A 50 8.74 2.97 22.14
CA LEU A 50 7.31 2.75 22.36
C LEU A 50 6.52 3.61 21.36
N GLY A 51 5.48 3.04 20.77
CA GLY A 51 4.59 3.74 19.84
C GLY A 51 3.17 3.89 20.38
N VAL A 52 2.47 4.94 19.96
CA VAL A 52 1.03 5.13 20.23
C VAL A 52 0.25 5.40 18.94
N SER A 53 -0.94 4.80 18.86
CA SER A 53 -2.01 5.19 17.94
C SER A 53 -3.20 5.64 18.75
N LEU A 54 -3.76 6.82 18.44
CA LEU A 54 -4.95 7.35 19.11
C LEU A 54 -6.21 6.92 18.35
N GLY A 55 -6.54 5.65 18.49
CA GLY A 55 -7.64 4.93 17.83
C GLY A 55 -7.40 3.41 17.90
N GLU A 56 -8.30 2.55 17.41
CA GLU A 56 -9.62 2.82 16.84
C GLU A 56 -10.76 2.66 17.88
N GLY A 57 -10.43 2.22 19.11
CA GLY A 57 -11.34 2.20 20.27
C GLY A 57 -11.52 3.57 20.94
N MET A 58 -11.44 4.65 20.17
CA MET A 58 -11.62 6.04 20.63
C MET A 58 -12.71 6.76 19.83
N LYS A 59 -13.67 6.02 19.28
CA LYS A 59 -14.77 6.61 18.51
C LYS A 59 -15.54 7.58 19.40
N GLY A 60 -15.93 8.72 18.81
CA GLY A 60 -16.66 9.79 19.50
C GLY A 60 -15.77 10.79 20.24
N TRP A 61 -14.47 10.53 20.43
CA TRP A 61 -13.56 11.51 21.03
C TRP A 61 -13.19 12.63 20.06
N SER A 62 -13.10 13.85 20.61
CA SER A 62 -12.47 14.99 19.94
C SER A 62 -10.94 14.90 19.97
N GLY A 63 -10.26 15.73 19.17
CA GLY A 63 -8.79 15.84 19.22
C GLY A 63 -8.30 16.25 20.61
N GLU A 64 -9.03 17.11 21.32
CA GLU A 64 -8.71 17.54 22.68
C GLU A 64 -8.73 16.37 23.68
N GLN A 65 -9.73 15.50 23.58
CA GLN A 65 -9.82 14.30 24.43
C GLN A 65 -8.69 13.32 24.11
N GLN A 66 -8.35 13.14 22.83
CA GLN A 66 -7.24 12.31 22.39
C GLN A 66 -5.89 12.81 22.93
N VAL A 67 -5.63 14.12 22.89
CA VAL A 67 -4.39 14.69 23.44
C VAL A 67 -4.38 14.72 24.97
N GLU A 68 -5.52 14.89 25.62
CA GLU A 68 -5.60 14.77 27.08
C GLU A 68 -5.22 13.34 27.52
N TRP A 69 -5.75 12.34 26.82
CA TRP A 69 -5.40 10.94 27.08
C TRP A 69 -3.90 10.68 26.91
N VAL A 70 -3.28 11.11 25.80
CA VAL A 70 -1.84 10.86 25.59
C VAL A 70 -0.98 11.57 26.65
N LYS A 71 -1.35 12.80 27.04
CA LYS A 71 -0.67 13.53 28.11
C LYS A 71 -0.81 12.82 29.46
N ASP A 72 -2.02 12.42 29.82
CA ASP A 72 -2.30 11.84 31.12
C ASP A 72 -1.84 10.38 31.24
N VAL A 73 -1.85 9.61 30.16
CA VAL A 73 -1.54 8.17 30.19
C VAL A 73 -0.13 7.89 29.70
N PHE A 74 0.18 8.26 28.45
CA PHE A 74 1.46 7.90 27.84
C PHE A 74 2.61 8.76 28.38
N PHE A 75 2.50 10.08 28.35
CA PHE A 75 3.61 10.95 28.75
C PHE A 75 3.93 10.78 30.24
N LYS A 76 2.92 10.76 31.11
CA LYS A 76 3.13 10.49 32.55
C LYS A 76 3.70 9.09 32.80
N GLY A 77 3.26 8.07 32.05
CA GLY A 77 3.78 6.70 32.18
C GLY A 77 5.26 6.61 31.79
N ILE A 78 5.64 7.27 30.70
CA ILE A 78 7.04 7.37 30.24
C ILE A 78 7.89 8.15 31.23
N HIS A 79 7.45 9.31 31.72
CA HIS A 79 8.17 10.11 32.71
C HIS A 79 8.33 9.42 34.06
N ALA A 80 7.45 8.48 34.40
CA ALA A 80 7.55 7.69 35.63
C ALA A 80 8.47 6.46 35.51
N ALA A 81 8.95 6.14 34.31
CA ALA A 81 9.87 5.02 34.10
C ALA A 81 11.29 5.35 34.60
N ASP A 82 12.05 4.31 34.92
CA ASP A 82 13.41 4.44 35.48
C ASP A 82 14.46 4.79 34.41
N ARG A 83 14.04 4.88 33.14
CA ARG A 83 14.90 5.17 32.00
C ARG A 83 14.14 5.89 30.88
N PRO A 84 14.83 6.68 30.05
CA PRO A 84 14.24 7.25 28.84
C PRO A 84 13.92 6.15 27.81
N ILE A 85 12.98 6.44 26.92
CA ILE A 85 12.65 5.58 25.77
C ILE A 85 12.32 6.45 24.55
N ARG A 86 12.67 5.98 23.35
CA ARG A 86 12.26 6.65 22.10
C ARG A 86 10.76 6.54 21.93
N PHE A 87 10.14 7.61 21.46
CA PHE A 87 8.69 7.64 21.30
C PHE A 87 8.29 7.80 19.83
N ILE A 88 7.31 7.00 19.41
CA ILE A 88 6.69 7.05 18.09
C ILE A 88 5.24 7.48 18.27
N TYR A 89 4.87 8.63 17.71
CA TYR A 89 3.53 9.16 17.74
C TYR A 89 2.89 8.97 16.36
N ARG A 90 1.92 8.06 16.22
CA ARG A 90 1.16 7.99 14.97
C ARG A 90 0.28 9.22 14.83
N ALA A 91 0.38 9.88 13.69
CA ALA A 91 -0.40 11.07 13.37
C ALA A 91 -1.91 10.84 13.57
N ALA A 92 -2.57 11.90 14.07
CA ALA A 92 -3.98 11.87 14.41
C ALA A 92 -4.87 11.36 13.26
N LEU A 93 -5.60 10.27 13.51
CA LEU A 93 -6.54 9.71 12.54
C LEU A 93 -7.74 10.65 12.26
N SER A 94 -7.99 11.58 13.18
CA SER A 94 -9.10 12.55 13.18
C SER A 94 -8.84 13.79 12.32
N GLY A 95 -7.62 13.99 11.82
CA GLY A 95 -7.23 15.17 11.03
C GLY A 95 -6.90 16.42 11.85
N THR A 96 -6.92 16.37 13.18
CA THR A 96 -6.59 17.50 14.09
C THR A 96 -5.07 17.71 14.27
N HIS A 97 -4.35 17.74 13.15
CA HIS A 97 -2.89 17.63 13.12
C HIS A 97 -2.14 18.71 13.92
N GLU A 98 -2.59 19.96 13.89
CA GLU A 98 -1.95 21.09 14.60
C GLU A 98 -1.97 20.88 16.12
N LEU A 99 -3.10 20.44 16.67
CA LEU A 99 -3.27 20.20 18.10
C LEU A 99 -2.37 19.05 18.58
N HIS A 100 -2.29 17.99 17.79
CA HIS A 100 -1.42 16.85 18.08
C HIS A 100 0.06 17.23 17.96
N ARG A 101 0.44 18.00 16.95
CA ARG A 101 1.79 18.57 16.84
C ARG A 101 2.15 19.38 18.08
N GLN A 102 1.32 20.34 18.47
CA GLN A 102 1.59 21.15 19.67
C GLN A 102 1.80 20.27 20.90
N THR A 103 0.97 19.23 21.07
CA THR A 103 1.09 18.28 22.17
C THR A 103 2.41 17.50 22.16
N ILE A 104 2.92 17.16 20.98
CA ILE A 104 4.21 16.48 20.82
C ILE A 104 5.38 17.41 21.17
N GLU A 105 5.37 18.63 20.64
CA GLU A 105 6.41 19.65 20.87
C GLU A 105 6.49 20.05 22.37
N GLU A 106 5.36 20.03 23.09
CA GLU A 106 5.29 20.35 24.52
C GLU A 106 5.56 19.14 25.45
N SER A 107 5.82 17.95 24.91
CA SER A 107 5.86 16.71 25.71
C SER A 107 7.09 16.58 26.61
N GLY A 108 8.22 17.19 26.20
CA GLY A 108 9.52 17.04 26.85
C GLY A 108 10.06 15.60 26.84
N LEU A 109 9.61 14.77 25.88
CA LEU A 109 10.07 13.38 25.71
C LEU A 109 11.23 13.25 24.72
N ASP A 110 11.44 14.27 23.89
CA ASP A 110 12.53 14.31 22.92
C ASP A 110 13.87 14.66 23.57
N THR A 111 14.93 14.39 22.84
CA THR A 111 16.28 14.91 23.09
C THR A 111 16.91 15.33 21.76
N PRO A 112 17.95 16.18 21.74
CA PRO A 112 18.64 16.52 20.50
C PRO A 112 19.10 15.30 19.69
N GLU A 113 19.48 14.21 20.36
CA GLU A 113 19.92 12.96 19.73
C GLU A 113 18.75 12.02 19.37
N HIS A 114 17.60 12.16 20.04
CA HIS A 114 16.42 11.30 19.89
C HIS A 114 15.15 12.14 19.80
N PRO A 115 14.84 12.71 18.62
CA PRO A 115 13.56 13.38 18.40
C PRO A 115 12.41 12.37 18.48
N ILE A 116 11.20 12.87 18.78
CA ILE A 116 9.98 12.06 18.64
C ILE A 116 9.79 11.74 17.16
N ILE A 117 9.40 10.50 16.85
CA ILE A 117 9.07 10.12 15.47
C ILE A 117 7.57 10.24 15.29
N VAL A 118 7.12 11.11 14.38
CA VAL A 118 5.73 11.20 13.97
C VAL A 118 5.52 10.34 12.74
N GLU A 119 4.82 9.22 12.89
CA GLU A 119 4.52 8.34 11.78
C GLU A 119 3.24 8.78 11.06
N LEU A 120 3.30 8.84 9.73
CA LEU A 120 2.19 9.26 8.88
C LEU A 120 2.08 8.37 7.64
N LYS A 121 0.88 7.82 7.43
CA LYS A 121 0.48 7.07 6.22
C LYS A 121 0.62 7.95 4.97
N PHE A 122 1.60 7.63 4.11
CA PHE A 122 1.78 8.29 2.83
C PHE A 122 0.69 7.82 1.85
N ASN A 123 -0.14 8.74 1.35
CA ASN A 123 -1.28 8.40 0.48
C ASN A 123 -2.20 7.34 1.10
N GLY A 124 -2.44 7.46 2.41
CA GLY A 124 -3.25 6.52 3.17
C GLY A 124 -2.66 5.12 3.17
N SER A 125 -3.42 4.16 2.67
CA SER A 125 -2.99 2.75 2.56
C SER A 125 -2.54 2.36 1.15
N HIS A 126 -2.44 3.36 0.27
CA HIS A 126 -2.17 3.21 -1.15
C HIS A 126 -0.90 3.96 -1.53
N ALA A 127 0.17 3.74 -0.74
CA ALA A 127 1.40 4.55 -0.79
C ALA A 127 2.15 4.44 -2.12
N PHE A 128 1.84 3.42 -2.90
CA PHE A 128 2.45 3.12 -4.19
C PHE A 128 1.62 3.63 -5.37
N SER A 129 0.61 4.45 -5.11
CA SER A 129 -0.23 5.06 -6.16
C SER A 129 0.48 6.14 -6.96
N THR A 130 1.30 6.96 -6.31
CA THR A 130 2.06 8.07 -6.91
C THR A 130 3.16 8.51 -5.95
N THR A 131 4.21 9.15 -6.43
CA THR A 131 5.26 9.75 -5.58
C THR A 131 4.82 11.10 -4.99
N SER A 132 3.72 11.67 -5.49
CA SER A 132 3.15 12.91 -4.97
C SER A 132 2.31 12.65 -3.72
N LEU A 133 2.51 13.42 -2.66
CA LEU A 133 1.67 13.35 -1.46
C LEU A 133 0.32 14.02 -1.74
N VAL A 134 -0.71 13.21 -1.98
CA VAL A 134 -2.06 13.68 -2.34
C VAL A 134 -3.02 13.72 -1.16
N SER A 135 -2.84 12.82 -0.20
CA SER A 135 -3.76 12.65 0.92
C SER A 135 -3.09 11.88 2.06
N THR A 136 -3.55 12.11 3.28
CA THR A 136 -3.18 11.33 4.46
C THR A 136 -4.43 10.81 5.16
N HIS A 137 -4.24 9.87 6.08
CA HIS A 137 -5.33 9.40 6.94
C HIS A 137 -5.94 10.60 7.69
N GLY A 138 -7.28 10.68 7.76
CA GLY A 138 -7.97 11.82 8.38
C GLY A 138 -8.15 13.05 7.48
N GLY A 139 -7.61 13.04 6.27
CA GLY A 139 -7.74 14.11 5.27
C GLY A 139 -6.57 15.10 5.25
N GLY A 140 -6.53 15.92 4.20
CA GLY A 140 -5.40 16.82 3.93
C GLY A 140 -4.10 16.08 3.62
N THR A 141 -2.97 16.78 3.71
CA THR A 141 -1.65 16.19 3.45
C THR A 141 -0.87 15.89 4.74
N GLY A 142 -1.40 16.19 5.92
CA GLY A 142 -0.64 16.10 7.17
C GLY A 142 0.40 17.20 7.37
N SER A 143 0.51 18.16 6.44
CA SER A 143 1.58 19.17 6.42
C SER A 143 1.73 19.97 7.71
N ALA A 144 0.66 20.13 8.49
CA ALA A 144 0.72 20.73 9.82
C ALA A 144 1.81 20.18 10.73
N TYR A 145 2.22 18.91 10.57
CA TYR A 145 3.30 18.32 11.37
C TYR A 145 4.69 18.92 11.03
N TRP A 146 4.95 19.31 9.78
CA TRP A 146 6.28 19.80 9.37
C TRP A 146 6.30 21.20 8.75
N ALA A 147 5.15 21.76 8.41
CA ALA A 147 5.03 23.06 7.77
C ALA A 147 5.09 24.20 8.80
N ASP A 148 5.79 25.26 8.40
CA ASP A 148 5.93 26.59 9.02
C ASP A 148 5.37 26.76 10.46
N PRO A 149 6.22 26.70 11.52
CA PRO A 149 7.67 26.54 11.47
C PRO A 149 8.09 25.09 11.15
N ALA A 150 9.37 24.86 10.88
CA ALA A 150 9.91 23.50 10.88
C ALA A 150 9.81 22.87 12.29
N PRO A 151 9.71 21.54 12.41
CA PRO A 151 9.61 20.89 13.71
C PRO A 151 10.94 20.94 14.47
N GLU A 152 10.89 21.24 15.77
CA GLU A 152 12.08 21.33 16.63
C GLU A 152 12.29 20.04 17.43
N HIS A 153 11.21 19.44 17.93
CA HIS A 153 11.26 18.29 18.85
C HIS A 153 10.93 16.95 18.17
N HIS A 154 10.54 16.96 16.89
CA HIS A 154 10.14 15.75 16.19
C HIS A 154 10.64 15.67 14.74
N LYS A 155 10.65 14.45 14.22
CA LYS A 155 10.88 14.13 12.81
C LYS A 155 9.74 13.24 12.31
N MET A 156 9.45 13.32 11.03
CA MET A 156 8.45 12.49 10.36
C MET A 156 9.03 11.13 9.99
N ALA A 157 8.18 10.11 9.96
CA ALA A 157 8.46 8.86 9.27
C ALA A 157 7.27 8.46 8.41
N TRP A 158 7.51 8.11 7.15
CA TRP A 158 6.45 7.71 6.24
C TRP A 158 6.07 6.25 6.46
N MET A 159 4.79 5.97 6.64
CA MET A 159 4.28 4.61 6.50
C MET A 159 3.87 4.37 5.04
N MET A 160 4.66 3.54 4.36
CA MET A 160 4.44 3.08 3.01
C MET A 160 3.68 1.76 3.02
N ARG A 161 2.35 1.87 3.12
CA ARG A 161 1.43 0.74 3.06
C ARG A 161 1.28 0.23 1.63
N ASN A 162 1.42 -1.08 1.44
CA ASN A 162 1.25 -1.75 0.16
C ASN A 162 -0.08 -2.54 0.10
N GLU A 163 -1.18 -1.97 0.59
CA GLU A 163 -2.46 -2.71 0.58
C GLU A 163 -2.97 -3.02 -0.83
N ASP A 164 -2.47 -2.29 -1.81
CA ASP A 164 -2.76 -2.49 -3.23
C ASP A 164 -2.17 -3.78 -3.82
N PHE A 165 -1.08 -4.31 -3.25
CA PHE A 165 -0.36 -5.46 -3.78
C PHE A 165 0.44 -6.22 -2.71
N TYR A 166 0.34 -7.53 -2.71
CA TYR A 166 1.16 -8.39 -1.86
C TYR A 166 1.14 -9.88 -2.29
N ARG A 167 0.24 -10.27 -3.22
CA ARG A 167 0.18 -11.63 -3.78
C ARG A 167 1.25 -11.83 -4.85
N LEU A 168 1.34 -10.91 -5.81
CA LEU A 168 2.39 -10.90 -6.83
C LEU A 168 3.67 -10.28 -6.23
N ARG A 169 4.83 -10.74 -6.69
CA ARG A 169 6.10 -10.08 -6.36
C ARG A 169 6.17 -8.71 -7.00
N TRP A 170 6.81 -7.77 -6.32
CA TRP A 170 6.96 -6.39 -6.80
C TRP A 170 8.41 -5.93 -6.72
N GLY A 171 8.85 -5.16 -7.71
CA GLY A 171 10.17 -4.52 -7.68
C GLY A 171 10.30 -3.37 -8.66
N GLU A 172 10.07 -2.15 -8.22
CA GLU A 172 10.27 -0.92 -8.99
C GLU A 172 11.23 0.02 -8.21
N PRO A 173 12.55 -0.05 -8.49
CA PRO A 173 13.51 0.75 -7.74
C PRO A 173 13.48 2.25 -8.10
N ASP A 174 13.00 2.63 -9.29
CA ASP A 174 12.93 4.05 -9.69
C ASP A 174 11.82 4.80 -8.97
N PHE A 175 10.69 4.14 -8.66
CA PHE A 175 9.61 4.65 -7.84
C PHE A 175 10.15 4.95 -6.45
N ILE A 176 10.89 4.02 -5.85
CA ILE A 176 11.47 4.21 -4.51
C ILE A 176 12.46 5.38 -4.54
N ARG A 177 13.36 5.44 -5.54
CA ARG A 177 14.31 6.55 -5.70
C ARG A 177 13.60 7.90 -5.84
N SER A 178 12.62 7.97 -6.74
CA SER A 178 11.85 9.19 -7.00
C SER A 178 11.03 9.61 -5.78
N HIS A 179 10.42 8.64 -5.09
CA HIS A 179 9.71 8.88 -3.84
C HIS A 179 10.65 9.46 -2.77
N ILE A 180 11.82 8.86 -2.55
CA ILE A 180 12.80 9.36 -1.57
C ILE A 180 13.31 10.76 -1.98
N GLN A 181 13.57 10.99 -3.27
CA GLN A 181 13.98 12.30 -3.75
C GLN A 181 12.92 13.37 -3.50
N GLN A 182 11.64 13.04 -3.70
CA GLN A 182 10.54 13.98 -3.54
C GLN A 182 10.09 14.13 -2.08
N ASN A 183 10.26 13.09 -1.25
CA ASN A 183 9.67 12.99 0.09
C ASN A 183 10.68 12.70 1.21
N GLY A 184 11.98 12.78 0.95
CA GLY A 184 13.07 12.58 1.91
C GLY A 184 13.65 13.90 2.44
N GLN A 185 12.80 14.88 2.74
CA GLN A 185 13.21 16.19 3.26
C GLN A 185 13.91 16.09 4.62
N GLU A 186 14.59 17.15 5.05
CA GLU A 186 15.34 17.17 6.32
C GLU A 186 14.49 16.83 7.55
N TYR A 187 13.19 17.11 7.53
CA TYR A 187 12.28 16.76 8.62
C TYR A 187 11.88 15.27 8.63
N VAL A 188 12.28 14.46 7.65
CA VAL A 188 11.96 13.03 7.56
C VAL A 188 13.14 12.20 8.07
N ALA A 189 12.90 11.38 9.10
CA ALA A 189 13.91 10.53 9.73
C ALA A 189 13.87 9.07 9.24
N GLY A 190 12.79 8.63 8.58
CA GLY A 190 12.72 7.24 8.15
C GLY A 190 11.36 6.81 7.60
N TYR A 191 11.19 5.50 7.55
CA TYR A 191 10.10 4.83 6.86
C TYR A 191 9.66 3.58 7.60
N PHE A 192 8.36 3.30 7.56
CA PHE A 192 7.76 2.01 7.89
C PHE A 192 7.23 1.40 6.59
N ILE A 193 7.67 0.19 6.26
CA ILE A 193 7.34 -0.45 4.97
C ILE A 193 6.56 -1.73 5.23
N GLY A 194 5.41 -1.88 4.59
CA GLY A 194 4.66 -3.14 4.59
C GLY A 194 3.16 -2.99 4.87
N SER A 195 2.49 -4.14 4.87
CA SER A 195 1.04 -4.25 4.87
C SER A 195 0.45 -4.39 6.28
N GLU A 196 -0.78 -3.93 6.46
CA GLU A 196 -1.64 -4.23 7.61
C GLU A 196 -2.41 -5.53 7.44
N ASN A 197 -2.69 -5.90 6.18
CA ASN A 197 -3.49 -7.06 5.80
C ASN A 197 -2.67 -8.33 5.57
N TYR A 198 -1.34 -8.19 5.51
CA TYR A 198 -0.44 -9.28 5.22
C TYR A 198 0.83 -9.20 6.07
N ILE A 199 0.92 -10.11 7.04
CA ILE A 199 2.12 -10.25 7.86
C ILE A 199 3.16 -11.05 7.07
N PRO A 200 4.39 -10.54 6.91
CA PRO A 200 5.40 -11.19 6.07
C PRO A 200 6.02 -12.44 6.70
N ALA A 201 5.49 -12.92 7.82
CA ALA A 201 5.88 -14.13 8.51
C ALA A 201 5.03 -15.36 8.12
N VAL A 202 4.08 -15.25 7.20
CA VAL A 202 3.31 -16.40 6.69
C VAL A 202 2.97 -16.17 5.23
N ASP A 203 3.24 -17.14 4.35
CA ASP A 203 2.69 -17.11 3.00
C ASP A 203 1.31 -17.78 2.96
N ILE A 204 0.27 -16.97 2.74
CA ILE A 204 -1.12 -17.43 2.65
C ILE A 204 -1.61 -17.56 1.20
N PHE A 205 -0.79 -17.23 0.20
CA PHE A 205 -1.24 -17.11 -1.19
C PHE A 205 -0.79 -18.25 -2.08
N SER A 206 0.43 -18.74 -1.90
CA SER A 206 0.93 -19.84 -2.73
C SER A 206 0.15 -21.12 -2.45
N VAL A 207 -0.09 -21.92 -3.48
CA VAL A 207 -0.64 -23.26 -3.32
C VAL A 207 0.35 -24.08 -2.46
N PRO A 208 -0.11 -24.72 -1.36
CA PRO A 208 0.75 -25.54 -0.53
C PRO A 208 1.47 -26.63 -1.33
N ASP A 209 2.74 -26.88 -1.03
CA ASP A 209 3.60 -27.87 -1.68
C ASP A 209 3.77 -27.69 -3.20
N HIS A 210 3.43 -26.52 -3.75
CA HIS A 210 3.63 -26.25 -5.17
C HIS A 210 5.15 -26.27 -5.51
N PRO A 211 5.59 -26.95 -6.58
CA PRO A 211 7.02 -27.15 -6.86
C PRO A 211 7.81 -25.84 -7.07
N GLN A 212 7.12 -24.78 -7.47
CA GLN A 212 7.68 -23.43 -7.65
C GLN A 212 7.70 -22.57 -6.37
N ALA A 213 7.07 -23.04 -5.29
CA ALA A 213 7.04 -22.37 -3.99
C ALA A 213 8.11 -22.97 -3.06
N THR A 214 9.34 -22.50 -3.19
CA THR A 214 10.51 -23.04 -2.46
C THR A 214 10.90 -22.21 -1.23
N TRP A 215 9.97 -21.42 -0.69
CA TRP A 215 10.19 -20.53 0.46
C TRP A 215 9.30 -20.95 1.62
N ASP A 216 9.74 -20.65 2.84
CA ASP A 216 8.96 -20.88 4.05
C ASP A 216 8.15 -19.63 4.42
N TRP A 217 8.71 -18.45 4.13
CA TRP A 217 8.17 -17.18 4.59
C TRP A 217 7.83 -16.23 3.45
N ALA A 218 6.79 -15.43 3.68
CA ALA A 218 6.36 -14.40 2.75
C ALA A 218 7.46 -13.37 2.43
N PHE A 219 8.32 -13.00 3.39
CA PHE A 219 9.45 -12.11 3.12
C PHE A 219 10.51 -12.72 2.20
N GLU A 220 10.65 -14.04 2.16
CA GLU A 220 11.57 -14.73 1.25
C GLU A 220 11.03 -14.70 -0.18
N ARG A 221 9.71 -14.86 -0.33
CA ARG A 221 9.02 -14.66 -1.62
C ARG A 221 9.16 -13.21 -2.09
N GLN A 222 8.87 -12.26 -1.22
CA GLN A 222 8.89 -10.81 -1.49
C GLN A 222 10.29 -10.21 -1.29
N TRP A 223 11.37 -11.00 -1.45
CA TRP A 223 12.71 -10.56 -1.12
C TRP A 223 13.15 -9.30 -1.87
N LEU A 224 12.72 -9.13 -3.12
CA LEU A 224 13.13 -7.99 -3.96
C LEU A 224 12.55 -6.70 -3.41
N PHE A 225 11.27 -6.71 -3.00
CA PHE A 225 10.61 -5.59 -2.34
C PHE A 225 11.39 -5.13 -1.10
N TYR A 226 11.68 -6.07 -0.17
CA TYR A 226 12.41 -5.74 1.05
C TYR A 226 13.86 -5.30 0.78
N MET A 227 14.53 -5.94 -0.17
CA MET A 227 15.90 -5.59 -0.55
C MET A 227 15.96 -4.19 -1.16
N GLN A 228 15.07 -3.86 -2.09
CA GLN A 228 15.05 -2.56 -2.75
C GLN A 228 14.80 -1.44 -1.74
N TRP A 229 13.75 -1.56 -0.91
CA TRP A 229 13.48 -0.60 0.14
C TRP A 229 14.65 -0.46 1.11
N GLY A 230 15.18 -1.57 1.65
CA GLY A 230 16.28 -1.52 2.61
C GLY A 230 17.56 -0.89 2.04
N ARG A 231 17.91 -1.21 0.78
CA ARG A 231 19.11 -0.68 0.13
C ARG A 231 18.96 0.79 -0.27
N LEU A 232 17.81 1.18 -0.82
CA LEU A 232 17.58 2.54 -1.31
C LEU A 232 17.31 3.54 -0.18
N LEU A 233 16.70 3.10 0.93
CA LEU A 233 16.62 3.91 2.14
C LEU A 233 18.00 4.21 2.75
N TYR A 234 18.95 3.29 2.60
CA TYR A 234 20.34 3.51 3.01
C TYR A 234 21.09 4.42 2.04
N ASN A 235 20.95 4.17 0.72
CA ASN A 235 21.55 4.99 -0.31
C ASN A 235 20.66 5.02 -1.57
N PRO A 236 19.93 6.12 -1.83
CA PRO A 236 19.05 6.23 -3.00
C PRO A 236 19.82 6.32 -4.33
N GLY A 237 21.12 6.58 -4.29
CA GLY A 237 21.98 6.63 -5.48
C GLY A 237 22.49 5.26 -5.96
N LEU A 238 22.11 4.15 -5.33
CA LEU A 238 22.51 2.82 -5.78
C LEU A 238 21.93 2.50 -7.16
N GLU A 239 22.75 1.96 -8.05
CA GLU A 239 22.37 1.56 -9.40
C GLU A 239 21.66 0.19 -9.44
N ASP A 240 20.92 -0.07 -10.53
CA ASP A 240 20.18 -1.32 -10.74
C ASP A 240 21.09 -2.57 -10.76
N ALA A 241 22.40 -2.40 -11.01
CA ALA A 241 23.41 -3.46 -10.94
C ALA A 241 23.44 -4.17 -9.56
N VAL A 242 23.09 -3.49 -8.48
CA VAL A 242 23.01 -4.11 -7.14
C VAL A 242 21.90 -5.17 -7.08
N PHE A 243 20.76 -4.90 -7.72
CA PHE A 243 19.62 -5.82 -7.76
C PHE A 243 19.85 -6.94 -8.78
N ALA A 244 20.43 -6.61 -9.94
CA ALA A 244 20.84 -7.61 -10.93
C ALA A 244 21.82 -8.63 -10.34
N ASN A 245 22.82 -8.16 -9.58
CA ASN A 245 23.75 -9.04 -8.89
C ASN A 245 23.06 -9.93 -7.85
N ALA A 246 22.02 -9.46 -7.17
CA ALA A 246 21.26 -10.26 -6.21
C ALA A 246 20.49 -11.41 -6.89
N PHE A 247 19.92 -11.16 -8.07
CA PHE A 247 19.33 -12.22 -8.91
C PHE A 247 20.39 -13.23 -9.36
N ASN A 248 21.55 -12.77 -9.83
CA ASN A 248 22.65 -13.65 -10.28
C ASN A 248 23.25 -14.49 -9.16
N GLN A 249 23.15 -14.03 -7.91
CA GLN A 249 23.55 -14.82 -6.74
C GLN A 249 22.52 -15.90 -6.38
N ARG A 250 21.24 -15.64 -6.64
CA ARG A 250 20.14 -16.60 -6.37
C ARG A 250 20.00 -17.65 -7.45
N PHE A 251 20.16 -17.27 -8.71
CA PHE A 251 19.79 -18.10 -9.85
C PHE A 251 20.93 -18.27 -10.85
N ALA A 252 21.07 -19.49 -11.34
CA ALA A 252 22.02 -19.80 -12.41
C ALA A 252 21.61 -19.13 -13.74
N GLY A 253 22.56 -18.99 -14.67
CA GLY A 253 22.31 -18.43 -16.00
C GLY A 253 22.37 -16.91 -16.09
N ASN A 254 22.75 -16.22 -15.01
CA ASN A 254 22.88 -14.76 -14.92
C ASN A 254 21.64 -13.98 -15.40
N PRO A 255 20.43 -14.27 -14.88
CA PRO A 255 19.19 -13.64 -15.34
C PRO A 255 19.03 -12.20 -14.85
N GLY A 256 19.95 -11.68 -14.04
CA GLY A 256 19.70 -10.55 -13.17
C GLY A 256 19.44 -9.22 -13.85
N GLU A 257 20.12 -8.91 -14.96
CA GLU A 257 19.83 -7.69 -15.72
C GLU A 257 18.41 -7.75 -16.29
N ALA A 258 18.07 -8.87 -16.94
CA ALA A 258 16.76 -9.08 -17.54
C ALA A 258 15.63 -9.10 -16.51
N MET A 259 15.80 -9.81 -15.38
CA MET A 259 14.79 -9.86 -14.32
C MET A 259 14.62 -8.52 -13.60
N THR A 260 15.71 -7.77 -13.39
CA THR A 260 15.61 -6.44 -12.76
C THR A 260 14.86 -5.46 -13.66
N GLU A 261 15.18 -5.43 -14.95
CA GLU A 261 14.47 -4.58 -15.93
C GLU A 261 13.02 -5.03 -16.09
N ALA A 262 12.75 -6.34 -16.18
CA ALA A 262 11.41 -6.86 -16.37
C ALA A 262 10.49 -6.59 -15.16
N TYR A 263 10.98 -6.78 -13.93
CA TYR A 263 10.20 -6.40 -12.73
C TYR A 263 9.92 -4.92 -12.68
N LYS A 264 10.93 -4.09 -12.95
CA LYS A 264 10.80 -2.64 -12.98
C LYS A 264 9.70 -2.21 -13.96
N LEU A 265 9.69 -2.75 -15.17
CA LEU A 265 8.69 -2.41 -16.18
C LEU A 265 7.29 -2.93 -15.81
N ALA A 266 7.18 -4.18 -15.38
CA ALA A 266 5.88 -4.81 -15.10
C ALA A 266 5.24 -4.28 -13.80
N SER A 267 6.03 -4.07 -12.74
CA SER A 267 5.54 -3.57 -11.45
C SER A 267 5.05 -2.12 -11.50
N ARG A 268 5.44 -1.32 -12.52
CA ARG A 268 4.86 0.02 -12.76
C ARG A 268 3.35 0.00 -12.95
N ASN A 269 2.79 -1.13 -13.38
CA ASN A 269 1.35 -1.26 -13.53
C ASN A 269 0.62 -1.08 -12.19
N THR A 270 1.28 -1.38 -11.06
CA THR A 270 0.75 -1.06 -9.73
C THR A 270 0.49 0.44 -9.58
N GLN A 271 1.51 1.27 -9.82
CA GLN A 271 1.40 2.74 -9.73
C GLN A 271 0.36 3.26 -10.72
N ARG A 272 0.36 2.75 -11.95
CA ARG A 272 -0.55 3.23 -13.01
C ARG A 272 -2.00 2.95 -12.69
N ILE A 273 -2.31 1.76 -12.19
CA ILE A 273 -3.68 1.41 -11.78
C ILE A 273 -4.06 2.19 -10.52
N ALA A 274 -3.23 2.14 -9.47
CA ALA A 274 -3.52 2.80 -8.20
C ALA A 274 -3.63 4.32 -8.32
N GLY A 275 -2.80 4.94 -9.15
CA GLY A 275 -2.84 6.36 -9.50
C GLY A 275 -4.05 6.74 -10.35
N PHE A 276 -4.62 5.82 -11.13
CA PHE A 276 -5.78 6.13 -11.95
C PHE A 276 -7.09 6.13 -11.18
N PHE A 277 -7.22 5.33 -10.12
CA PHE A 277 -8.47 5.17 -9.37
C PHE A 277 -8.46 5.91 -8.01
N PRO A 278 -9.60 6.49 -7.59
CA PRO A 278 -9.69 7.17 -6.31
C PRO A 278 -9.80 6.17 -5.15
N PHE A 279 -9.01 6.42 -4.10
CA PHE A 279 -9.04 5.67 -2.84
C PHE A 279 -9.39 6.57 -1.65
N SER A 280 -9.59 5.98 -0.47
CA SER A 280 -9.68 6.75 0.77
C SER A 280 -9.03 6.06 1.97
N TRP A 281 -9.46 4.85 2.30
CA TRP A 281 -8.97 4.07 3.45
C TRP A 281 -8.57 2.65 3.02
N ASP A 282 -8.07 1.89 3.98
CA ASP A 282 -7.31 0.64 3.80
C ASP A 282 -7.92 -0.36 2.82
N PHE A 283 -9.24 -0.56 2.82
CA PHE A 283 -9.88 -1.57 1.96
C PHE A 283 -10.54 -1.00 0.71
N THR A 284 -10.22 0.26 0.37
CA THR A 284 -10.92 0.93 -0.72
C THR A 284 -10.47 0.52 -2.10
N LEU A 285 -9.18 0.27 -2.30
CA LEU A 285 -8.61 -0.11 -3.60
C LEU A 285 -7.69 -1.33 -3.42
N TYR A 286 -7.84 -2.32 -4.29
CA TYR A 286 -6.90 -3.44 -4.40
C TYR A 286 -6.49 -3.59 -5.85
N THR A 287 -5.26 -3.18 -6.14
CA THR A 287 -4.75 -3.01 -7.50
C THR A 287 -4.53 -4.36 -8.19
N GLU A 288 -3.95 -5.34 -7.50
CA GLU A 288 -3.74 -6.69 -8.06
C GLU A 288 -5.04 -7.33 -8.57
N GLY A 289 -6.17 -7.05 -7.91
CA GLY A 289 -7.48 -7.57 -8.31
C GLY A 289 -8.30 -6.65 -9.20
N PHE A 290 -7.80 -5.45 -9.52
CA PHE A 290 -8.58 -4.42 -10.21
C PHE A 290 -9.91 -4.12 -9.49
N MET A 291 -9.88 -4.04 -8.15
CA MET A 291 -11.08 -3.95 -7.32
C MET A 291 -11.16 -2.67 -6.50
N ARG A 292 -12.39 -2.23 -6.24
CA ARG A 292 -12.69 -1.13 -5.32
C ARG A 292 -13.89 -1.47 -4.43
N PHE A 293 -13.74 -1.30 -3.12
CA PHE A 293 -14.75 -1.70 -2.12
C PHE A 293 -15.25 -3.15 -2.29
N GLY A 294 -14.34 -4.08 -2.61
CA GLY A 294 -14.65 -5.50 -2.83
C GLY A 294 -15.38 -5.84 -4.15
N ASN A 295 -15.60 -4.86 -5.03
CA ASN A 295 -16.21 -5.05 -6.34
C ASN A 295 -15.18 -4.82 -7.45
N HIS A 296 -15.34 -5.51 -8.58
CA HIS A 296 -14.52 -5.28 -9.76
C HIS A 296 -14.74 -3.88 -10.34
N LEU A 297 -13.65 -3.20 -10.72
CA LEU A 297 -13.72 -1.87 -11.33
C LEU A 297 -14.16 -1.95 -12.79
N THR A 298 -15.25 -1.25 -13.14
CA THR A 298 -15.87 -1.32 -14.47
C THR A 298 -15.52 -0.12 -15.35
N ILE A 299 -15.80 -0.19 -16.66
CA ILE A 299 -15.76 0.97 -17.57
C ILE A 299 -16.64 2.11 -17.04
N LYS A 300 -17.82 1.78 -16.48
CA LYS A 300 -18.71 2.77 -15.88
C LYS A 300 -18.06 3.52 -14.72
N ASP A 301 -17.21 2.85 -13.94
CA ASP A 301 -16.42 3.49 -12.88
C ASP A 301 -15.34 4.39 -13.48
N MET A 302 -14.63 3.92 -14.51
CA MET A 302 -13.60 4.69 -15.21
C MET A 302 -14.14 5.97 -15.83
N LEU A 303 -15.34 5.94 -16.42
CA LEU A 303 -16.01 7.12 -17.00
C LEU A 303 -16.36 8.20 -15.97
N LYS A 304 -16.45 7.83 -14.68
CA LYS A 304 -16.88 8.72 -13.59
C LYS A 304 -15.75 9.12 -12.65
N ASN A 305 -14.61 8.46 -12.75
CA ASN A 305 -13.55 8.60 -11.75
C ASN A 305 -12.90 9.99 -11.79
N ARG A 306 -12.13 10.27 -10.74
CA ARG A 306 -11.01 11.22 -10.81
C ARG A 306 -9.74 10.43 -10.57
N THR A 307 -8.68 10.83 -11.25
CA THR A 307 -7.34 10.27 -11.04
C THR A 307 -6.82 10.70 -9.68
N THR A 308 -6.09 9.80 -9.04
CA THR A 308 -5.36 10.11 -7.81
C THR A 308 -4.00 10.72 -8.15
N ASP A 309 -3.27 10.13 -9.10
CA ASP A 309 -2.02 10.69 -9.57
C ASP A 309 -2.31 12.00 -10.32
N PRO A 310 -1.75 13.15 -9.86
CA PRO A 310 -1.95 14.43 -10.51
C PRO A 310 -1.37 14.49 -11.92
N ASP A 311 -0.46 13.57 -12.28
CA ASP A 311 0.12 13.51 -13.63
C ASP A 311 -0.81 12.80 -14.63
N PHE A 312 -1.96 12.24 -14.21
CA PHE A 312 -2.90 11.56 -15.10
C PHE A 312 -4.15 12.39 -15.38
N VAL A 313 -4.60 12.35 -16.63
CA VAL A 313 -5.90 12.88 -17.05
C VAL A 313 -6.96 11.77 -16.96
N SER A 314 -8.12 12.06 -16.35
CA SER A 314 -9.23 11.11 -16.28
C SER A 314 -9.93 10.93 -17.63
N ILE A 315 -10.66 9.83 -17.85
CA ILE A 315 -11.46 9.64 -19.09
C ILE A 315 -12.46 10.78 -19.28
N ARG A 316 -13.10 11.20 -18.18
CA ARG A 316 -14.09 12.28 -18.20
C ARG A 316 -13.47 13.59 -18.68
N ASP A 317 -12.31 13.94 -18.13
CA ASP A 317 -11.66 15.22 -18.41
C ASP A 317 -10.92 15.19 -19.76
N TYR A 318 -10.53 14.01 -20.24
CA TYR A 318 -10.02 13.81 -21.61
C TYR A 318 -11.10 14.05 -22.68
N GLY A 319 -12.35 13.68 -22.42
CA GLY A 319 -13.48 14.00 -23.29
C GLY A 319 -13.33 13.44 -24.71
N ASP A 320 -13.38 14.33 -25.72
CA ASP A 320 -13.19 14.01 -27.13
C ASP A 320 -11.72 14.02 -27.60
N GLY A 321 -10.78 14.31 -26.68
CA GLY A 321 -9.35 14.39 -26.97
C GLY A 321 -8.89 15.68 -27.64
N THR A 322 -9.75 16.70 -27.75
CA THR A 322 -9.40 18.01 -28.34
C THR A 322 -8.89 19.04 -27.32
N GLY A 323 -8.89 18.68 -26.03
CA GLY A 323 -8.39 19.53 -24.96
C GLY A 323 -6.87 19.71 -24.97
N GLU A 324 -6.41 20.73 -24.25
CA GLU A 324 -4.98 20.89 -23.91
C GLU A 324 -4.73 20.19 -22.57
N PHE A 325 -3.77 19.25 -22.55
CA PHE A 325 -3.49 18.38 -21.40
C PHE A 325 -2.08 18.59 -20.81
N ASP A 326 -1.40 19.68 -21.20
CA ASP A 326 -0.05 20.04 -20.77
C ASP A 326 0.94 18.84 -20.76
N ALA A 327 1.64 18.63 -19.64
CA ALA A 327 2.57 17.53 -19.44
C ALA A 327 1.89 16.28 -18.83
N GLN A 328 0.58 16.32 -18.57
CA GLN A 328 -0.15 15.21 -18.00
C GLN A 328 -0.32 14.09 -19.04
N MET A 329 -0.34 12.86 -18.55
CA MET A 329 -0.54 11.66 -19.34
C MET A 329 -2.03 11.48 -19.62
N THR A 330 -2.40 11.52 -20.89
CA THR A 330 -3.77 11.19 -21.30
C THR A 330 -4.04 9.69 -21.11
N PRO A 331 -5.31 9.26 -21.07
CA PRO A 331 -5.64 7.83 -21.00
C PRO A 331 -5.02 6.99 -22.13
N LEU A 332 -4.89 7.55 -23.33
CA LEU A 332 -4.29 6.86 -24.48
C LEU A 332 -2.76 6.86 -24.43
N ASP A 333 -2.13 7.92 -23.91
CA ASP A 333 -0.69 7.93 -23.65
C ASP A 333 -0.32 6.91 -22.57
N LEU A 334 -1.14 6.83 -21.51
CA LEU A 334 -0.97 5.86 -20.43
C LEU A 334 -1.07 4.43 -20.97
N ALA A 335 -2.10 4.13 -21.76
CA ALA A 335 -2.24 2.83 -22.41
C ALA A 335 -1.03 2.50 -23.31
N THR A 336 -0.53 3.47 -24.08
CA THR A 336 0.64 3.28 -24.97
C THR A 336 1.92 2.99 -24.18
N ARG A 337 2.13 3.68 -23.05
CA ARG A 337 3.29 3.42 -22.17
C ARG A 337 3.19 2.07 -21.47
N ILE A 338 1.99 1.65 -21.10
CA ILE A 338 1.75 0.32 -20.54
C ILE A 338 2.14 -0.76 -21.57
N ASP A 339 1.64 -0.66 -22.81
CA ASP A 339 1.98 -1.63 -23.86
C ASP A 339 3.48 -1.72 -24.10
N ALA A 340 4.18 -0.57 -24.18
CA ALA A 340 5.61 -0.54 -24.41
C ALA A 340 6.40 -1.22 -23.28
N ASP A 341 6.09 -0.89 -22.02
CA ASP A 341 6.75 -1.48 -20.86
C ASP A 341 6.46 -2.99 -20.76
N ASN A 342 5.20 -3.40 -20.96
CA ASN A 342 4.79 -4.79 -20.86
C ASN A 342 5.35 -5.64 -22.00
N THR A 343 5.40 -5.11 -23.23
CA THR A 343 6.02 -5.81 -24.37
C THR A 343 7.49 -6.07 -24.08
N ARG A 344 8.21 -5.05 -23.61
CA ARG A 344 9.63 -5.18 -23.26
C ARG A 344 9.84 -6.16 -22.10
N ALA A 345 9.03 -6.10 -21.05
CA ALA A 345 9.11 -7.04 -19.93
C ALA A 345 8.86 -8.49 -20.37
N MET A 346 7.87 -8.72 -21.23
CA MET A 346 7.54 -10.04 -21.79
C MET A 346 8.68 -10.58 -22.67
N GLU A 347 9.29 -9.74 -23.51
CA GLU A 347 10.47 -10.11 -24.32
C GLU A 347 11.65 -10.53 -23.44
N LEU A 348 11.92 -9.77 -22.37
CA LEU A 348 13.01 -10.05 -21.43
C LEU A 348 12.84 -11.41 -20.76
N VAL A 349 11.66 -11.68 -20.20
CA VAL A 349 11.45 -12.95 -19.50
C VAL A 349 11.27 -14.14 -20.44
N ALA A 350 10.82 -13.93 -21.68
CA ALA A 350 10.77 -14.97 -22.71
C ALA A 350 12.17 -15.42 -23.16
N ALA A 351 13.17 -14.54 -23.07
CA ALA A 351 14.56 -14.87 -23.39
C ALA A 351 15.28 -15.66 -22.28
N ILE A 352 14.72 -15.75 -21.08
CA ILE A 352 15.31 -16.48 -19.96
C ILE A 352 14.91 -17.96 -20.05
N THR A 353 15.91 -18.83 -20.14
CA THR A 353 15.73 -20.29 -20.05
C THR A 353 16.17 -20.77 -18.69
N THR A 354 15.31 -21.48 -17.97
CA THR A 354 15.61 -21.99 -16.64
C THR A 354 14.80 -23.24 -16.30
N ASP A 355 15.45 -24.18 -15.60
CA ASP A 355 14.81 -25.33 -14.95
C ASP A 355 14.61 -25.08 -13.44
N ASP A 356 15.08 -23.93 -12.92
CA ASP A 356 14.89 -23.53 -11.53
C ASP A 356 13.42 -23.12 -11.31
N PRO A 357 12.67 -23.85 -10.46
CA PRO A 357 11.24 -23.65 -10.33
C PRO A 357 10.90 -22.32 -9.64
N THR A 358 11.80 -21.77 -8.83
CA THR A 358 11.62 -20.48 -8.17
C THR A 358 11.83 -19.34 -9.15
N LEU A 359 12.83 -19.42 -10.03
CA LEU A 359 12.99 -18.45 -11.12
C LEU A 359 11.82 -18.52 -12.12
N GLN A 360 11.27 -19.71 -12.39
CA GLN A 360 10.04 -19.84 -13.18
C GLN A 360 8.87 -19.09 -12.52
N SER A 361 8.72 -19.21 -11.18
CA SER A 361 7.72 -18.45 -10.42
C SER A 361 7.88 -16.93 -10.57
N GLU A 362 9.13 -16.44 -10.52
CA GLU A 362 9.44 -15.01 -10.68
C GLU A 362 9.07 -14.52 -12.09
N ILE A 363 9.41 -15.30 -13.13
CA ILE A 363 9.04 -15.03 -14.53
C ILE A 363 7.51 -14.97 -14.69
N GLU A 364 6.78 -15.89 -14.07
CA GLU A 364 5.31 -15.94 -14.16
C GLU A 364 4.63 -14.77 -13.42
N ASP A 365 5.24 -14.25 -12.35
CA ASP A 365 4.75 -13.02 -11.70
C ASP A 365 4.93 -11.78 -12.58
N VAL A 366 6.06 -11.68 -13.31
CA VAL A 366 6.24 -10.63 -14.32
C VAL A 366 5.15 -10.73 -15.40
N LYS A 367 4.90 -11.94 -15.91
CA LYS A 367 3.83 -12.17 -16.90
C LYS A 367 2.46 -11.79 -16.35
N ALA A 368 2.16 -12.14 -15.10
CA ALA A 368 0.90 -11.77 -14.45
C ALA A 368 0.73 -10.25 -14.38
N TRP A 369 1.77 -9.51 -13.97
CA TRP A 369 1.75 -8.04 -13.99
C TRP A 369 1.58 -7.46 -15.39
N CYS A 370 2.18 -8.06 -16.42
CA CYS A 370 2.03 -7.63 -17.81
C CYS A 370 0.59 -7.84 -18.31
N HIS A 371 -0.01 -9.01 -18.06
CA HIS A 371 -1.40 -9.28 -18.42
C HIS A 371 -2.37 -8.34 -17.71
N LEU A 372 -2.16 -8.06 -16.41
CA LEU A 372 -2.96 -7.09 -15.68
C LEU A 372 -2.79 -5.66 -16.20
N GLY A 373 -1.57 -5.29 -16.62
CA GLY A 373 -1.32 -4.00 -17.26
C GLY A 373 -1.99 -3.89 -18.62
N ASN A 374 -1.84 -4.87 -19.51
CA ASN A 374 -2.47 -4.87 -20.83
C ASN A 374 -4.00 -4.85 -20.72
N TYR A 375 -4.56 -5.62 -19.77
CA TYR A 375 -5.97 -5.54 -19.40
C TYR A 375 -6.40 -4.09 -19.10
N PHE A 376 -5.62 -3.39 -18.27
CA PHE A 376 -5.90 -2.00 -17.94
C PHE A 376 -5.73 -1.05 -19.15
N ALA A 377 -4.70 -1.24 -19.97
CA ALA A 377 -4.47 -0.46 -21.18
C ALA A 377 -5.63 -0.58 -22.18
N ASP A 378 -6.13 -1.79 -22.40
CA ASP A 378 -7.30 -2.02 -23.24
C ASP A 378 -8.58 -1.46 -22.62
N LYS A 379 -8.74 -1.49 -21.29
CA LYS A 379 -9.86 -0.80 -20.64
C LYS A 379 -9.79 0.72 -20.75
N LEU A 380 -8.59 1.33 -20.69
CA LEU A 380 -8.42 2.76 -20.94
C LEU A 380 -8.88 3.12 -22.36
N ARG A 381 -8.49 2.31 -23.36
CA ARG A 381 -8.91 2.48 -24.75
C ARG A 381 -10.41 2.27 -24.91
N ALA A 382 -10.97 1.21 -24.34
CA ALA A 382 -12.40 0.91 -24.39
C ALA A 382 -13.24 2.03 -23.77
N ALA A 383 -12.88 2.47 -22.56
CA ALA A 383 -13.59 3.55 -21.88
C ALA A 383 -13.47 4.89 -22.64
N THR A 384 -12.31 5.18 -23.22
CA THR A 384 -12.10 6.39 -24.03
C THR A 384 -12.93 6.35 -25.31
N ALA A 385 -12.88 5.25 -26.07
CA ALA A 385 -13.67 5.06 -27.28
C ALA A 385 -15.17 5.15 -26.98
N PHE A 386 -15.61 4.54 -25.89
CA PHE A 386 -17.00 4.61 -25.43
C PHE A 386 -17.41 6.05 -25.11
N ASN A 387 -16.58 6.80 -24.37
CA ASN A 387 -16.83 8.20 -24.03
C ASN A 387 -16.95 9.09 -25.28
N GLN A 388 -16.26 8.72 -26.36
CA GLN A 388 -16.28 9.40 -27.66
C GLN A 388 -17.43 8.95 -28.58
N GLY A 389 -18.30 8.04 -28.13
CA GLY A 389 -19.39 7.49 -28.93
C GLY A 389 -18.95 6.48 -30.00
N LYS A 390 -17.71 5.98 -29.93
CA LYS A 390 -17.15 4.98 -30.85
C LYS A 390 -17.38 3.58 -30.30
N LYS A 391 -18.63 3.14 -30.34
CA LYS A 391 -19.09 1.92 -29.66
C LYS A 391 -18.41 0.66 -30.19
N GLU A 392 -18.23 0.52 -31.50
CA GLU A 392 -17.59 -0.65 -32.11
C GLU A 392 -16.11 -0.79 -31.69
N GLU A 393 -15.39 0.34 -31.64
CA GLU A 393 -14.00 0.38 -31.14
C GLU A 393 -13.95 0.03 -29.64
N ALA A 394 -14.90 0.53 -28.85
CA ALA A 394 -14.99 0.22 -27.43
C ALA A 394 -15.22 -1.27 -27.16
N VAL A 395 -16.09 -1.91 -27.94
CA VAL A 395 -16.33 -3.36 -27.88
C VAL A 395 -15.06 -4.13 -28.21
N ALA A 396 -14.37 -3.78 -29.30
CA ALA A 396 -13.15 -4.48 -29.72
C ALA A 396 -12.04 -4.39 -28.66
N HIS A 397 -11.84 -3.22 -28.05
CA HIS A 397 -10.87 -3.06 -26.97
C HIS A 397 -11.28 -3.83 -25.71
N MET A 398 -12.57 -3.84 -25.35
CA MET A 398 -13.01 -4.61 -24.18
C MET A 398 -12.89 -6.12 -24.40
N GLU A 399 -13.13 -6.63 -25.62
CA GLU A 399 -12.86 -8.03 -25.97
C GLU A 399 -11.38 -8.39 -25.86
N ALA A 400 -10.47 -7.50 -26.27
CA ALA A 400 -9.03 -7.68 -26.05
C ALA A 400 -8.68 -7.72 -24.55
N ALA A 401 -9.27 -6.83 -23.75
CA ALA A 401 -9.10 -6.84 -22.30
C ALA A 401 -9.55 -8.18 -21.70
N VAL A 402 -10.69 -8.75 -22.13
CA VAL A 402 -11.14 -10.07 -21.66
C VAL A 402 -10.08 -11.16 -21.89
N GLU A 403 -9.41 -11.15 -23.04
CA GLU A 403 -8.37 -12.14 -23.34
C GLU A 403 -7.10 -11.95 -22.50
N GLU A 404 -6.76 -10.72 -22.13
CA GLU A 404 -5.70 -10.43 -21.17
C GLU A 404 -6.06 -10.90 -19.76
N TRP A 405 -7.32 -10.72 -19.32
CA TRP A 405 -7.79 -11.25 -18.04
C TRP A 405 -7.75 -12.80 -18.00
N LYS A 406 -8.13 -13.45 -19.10
CA LYS A 406 -7.99 -14.91 -19.24
C LYS A 406 -6.53 -15.35 -19.20
N SER A 407 -5.61 -14.57 -19.77
CA SER A 407 -4.17 -14.84 -19.69
C SER A 407 -3.63 -14.70 -18.27
N LEU A 408 -4.08 -13.67 -17.54
CA LEU A 408 -3.80 -13.49 -16.13
C LEU A 408 -4.26 -14.68 -15.29
N ILE A 409 -5.46 -15.20 -15.55
CA ILE A 409 -5.97 -16.41 -14.89
C ILE A 409 -5.06 -17.60 -15.17
N ARG A 410 -4.72 -17.86 -16.44
CA ARG A 410 -3.89 -19.00 -16.86
C ARG A 410 -2.51 -19.01 -16.18
N VAL A 411 -1.89 -17.85 -15.98
CA VAL A 411 -0.56 -17.76 -15.35
C VAL A 411 -0.61 -17.75 -13.82
N THR A 412 -1.80 -17.65 -13.20
CA THR A 412 -1.95 -17.54 -11.74
C THR A 412 -2.66 -18.72 -11.10
N GLU A 413 -3.59 -19.38 -11.80
CA GLU A 413 -4.56 -20.31 -11.20
C GLU A 413 -3.95 -21.57 -10.57
N SER A 414 -2.81 -22.05 -11.09
CA SER A 414 -2.14 -23.23 -10.54
C SER A 414 -1.22 -22.87 -9.36
N ARG A 415 -0.79 -21.61 -9.27
CA ARG A 415 0.24 -21.15 -8.34
C ARG A 415 -0.32 -20.51 -7.09
N PHE A 416 -1.48 -19.86 -7.22
CA PHE A 416 -2.12 -19.16 -6.12
C PHE A 416 -3.45 -19.80 -5.74
N GLN A 417 -3.63 -20.04 -4.45
CA GLN A 417 -4.92 -20.46 -3.91
C GLN A 417 -5.84 -19.24 -3.65
N PRO A 418 -7.16 -19.42 -3.60
CA PRO A 418 -8.04 -18.41 -3.03
C PRO A 418 -7.63 -18.12 -1.58
N SER A 419 -7.44 -16.84 -1.24
CA SER A 419 -6.95 -16.45 0.09
C SER A 419 -7.72 -15.25 0.62
N SER A 420 -7.72 -15.12 1.95
CA SER A 420 -8.40 -14.01 2.60
C SER A 420 -7.72 -12.67 2.31
N LEU A 421 -8.50 -11.65 1.97
CA LEU A 421 -8.05 -10.27 1.84
C LEU A 421 -8.93 -9.35 2.70
N GLY A 422 -8.32 -8.37 3.38
CA GLY A 422 -9.09 -7.31 4.08
C GLY A 422 -10.06 -6.58 3.15
N HIS A 423 -9.62 -6.33 1.90
CA HIS A 423 -10.42 -5.79 0.79
C HIS A 423 -11.71 -6.55 0.52
N MET A 424 -11.70 -7.86 0.79
CA MET A 424 -12.79 -8.77 0.52
C MET A 424 -13.64 -9.06 1.75
N ARG A 425 -13.39 -8.43 2.91
CA ARG A 425 -14.10 -8.79 4.16
C ARG A 425 -15.63 -8.83 4.03
N ASN A 426 -16.20 -7.95 3.21
CA ASN A 426 -17.65 -7.86 3.00
C ASN A 426 -18.11 -8.44 1.64
N ALA A 427 -17.23 -9.08 0.88
CA ALA A 427 -17.49 -9.61 -0.45
C ALA A 427 -16.98 -11.04 -0.59
N ARG A 428 -17.72 -11.90 -1.30
CA ARG A 428 -17.28 -13.26 -1.67
C ARG A 428 -16.67 -14.08 -0.52
N GLY A 429 -17.24 -13.96 0.68
CA GLY A 429 -16.79 -14.69 1.86
C GLY A 429 -15.36 -14.34 2.33
N GLY A 430 -14.84 -13.17 1.99
CA GLY A 430 -13.49 -12.76 2.39
C GLY A 430 -12.37 -13.21 1.46
N MET A 431 -12.67 -14.00 0.43
CA MET A 431 -11.67 -14.66 -0.43
C MET A 431 -11.52 -13.97 -1.78
N PHE A 432 -10.32 -14.07 -2.36
CA PHE A 432 -10.02 -13.57 -3.69
C PHE A 432 -9.23 -14.56 -4.54
N HIS A 433 -9.62 -14.66 -5.81
CA HIS A 433 -8.81 -15.14 -6.92
C HIS A 433 -9.30 -14.51 -8.24
N TRP A 434 -8.41 -14.15 -9.17
CA TRP A 434 -8.77 -13.50 -10.45
C TRP A 434 -9.86 -14.22 -11.24
N LYS A 435 -9.76 -15.56 -11.31
CA LYS A 435 -10.73 -16.42 -12.02
C LYS A 435 -12.18 -16.22 -11.59
N ASP A 436 -12.40 -15.82 -10.33
CA ASP A 436 -13.75 -15.69 -9.81
C ASP A 436 -14.47 -14.46 -10.41
N TYR A 437 -13.74 -13.57 -11.07
CA TYR A 437 -14.25 -12.32 -11.66
C TYR A 437 -14.41 -12.36 -13.18
N LEU A 438 -14.13 -13.51 -13.83
CA LEU A 438 -14.21 -13.61 -15.28
C LEU A 438 -15.59 -13.24 -15.83
N ASP A 439 -16.66 -13.72 -15.20
CA ASP A 439 -18.04 -13.41 -15.60
C ASP A 439 -18.33 -11.90 -15.53
N GLU A 440 -17.80 -11.20 -14.51
CA GLU A 440 -17.97 -9.76 -14.35
C GLU A 440 -17.22 -9.00 -15.47
N VAL A 441 -16.00 -9.43 -15.77
CA VAL A 441 -15.19 -8.88 -16.88
C VAL A 441 -15.88 -9.09 -18.24
N GLU A 442 -16.37 -10.30 -18.51
CA GLU A 442 -17.08 -10.62 -19.76
C GLU A 442 -18.39 -9.85 -19.91
N SER A 443 -19.09 -9.60 -18.79
CA SER A 443 -20.35 -8.84 -18.80
C SER A 443 -20.18 -7.38 -19.25
N GLU A 444 -18.99 -6.80 -19.13
CA GLU A 444 -18.72 -5.42 -19.58
C GLU A 444 -18.83 -5.27 -21.10
N VAL A 445 -18.45 -6.30 -21.86
CA VAL A 445 -18.61 -6.31 -23.33
C VAL A 445 -20.09 -6.19 -23.70
N GLU A 446 -20.94 -6.98 -23.03
CA GLU A 446 -22.39 -6.94 -23.23
C GLU A 446 -23.01 -5.63 -22.76
N TRP A 447 -22.52 -5.07 -21.65
CA TRP A 447 -22.96 -3.76 -21.18
C TRP A 447 -22.70 -2.67 -22.23
N ILE A 448 -21.50 -2.61 -22.81
CA ILE A 448 -21.18 -1.66 -23.91
C ILE A 448 -22.13 -1.88 -25.08
N ARG A 449 -22.35 -3.13 -25.51
CA ARG A 449 -23.25 -3.48 -26.63
C ARG A 449 -24.70 -3.02 -26.41
N GLN A 450 -25.14 -2.90 -25.16
CA GLN A 450 -26.51 -2.51 -24.81
C GLN A 450 -26.73 -1.01 -24.65
N GLN A 451 -25.68 -0.22 -24.38
CA GLN A 451 -25.78 1.26 -24.34
C GLN A 451 -25.98 1.82 -25.74
#